data_AF-A0A1Q4X6L7-F1
#
_entry.id   AF-A0A1Q4X6L7-F1
#
_cell.length_a   1.000
_cell.length_b   1.000
_cell.length_c   1.000
_cell.angle_alpha   90.00
_cell.angle_beta   90.00
_cell.angle_gamma   90.00
#
_symmetry.space_group_name_H-M   'P 1'
#
loop_
_entity.id
_entity.type
_entity.pdbx_description
1 polymer ?
#
loop_
_entity_poly.entity_id
_entity_poly.type
_entity_poly.pdbx_seq_one_letter_code
_entity_poly.pdbx_strand_id
1 'polypeptide(L)'
;MERQRRLFAEENPLALHAIIEESALHRPVGDADVMKGQLEHLLELGARPNVDVQVIRTEVGVHSATTGSFVPPRLPDRAYGPSPPALNGL
;
A
#
# COMPACT_ATOMS: atom_id res chain seq x y z
N MET A 1 11.38 3.41 14.10
CA MET A 1 12.42 3.07 13.10
C MET A 1 12.64 1.57 12.90
N GLU A 2 12.29 0.70 13.86
CA GLU A 2 12.61 -0.75 13.78
C GLU A 2 11.74 -1.54 12.77
N ARG A 3 10.47 -1.12 12.58
CA ARG A 3 9.54 -1.77 11.64
C ARG A 3 9.92 -1.60 10.17
N GLN A 4 10.55 -0.48 9.82
CA GLN A 4 10.89 -0.13 8.44
C GLN A 4 12.16 -0.85 7.97
N ARG A 5 13.09 -1.17 8.88
CA ARG A 5 14.33 -1.90 8.55
C ARG A 5 14.09 -3.29 7.98
N ARG A 6 13.01 -3.95 8.38
CA ARG A 6 12.65 -5.29 7.90
C ARG A 6 12.23 -5.34 6.43
N LEU A 7 11.87 -4.20 5.83
CA LEU A 7 11.58 -4.09 4.39
C LEU A 7 12.85 -4.23 3.54
N PHE A 8 14.00 -3.90 4.13
CA PHE A 8 15.30 -3.85 3.49
C PHE A 8 16.23 -4.99 3.91
N ALA A 9 15.72 -5.96 4.67
CA ALA A 9 16.52 -7.10 5.10
C ALA A 9 16.89 -7.97 3.89
N GLU A 10 18.14 -8.44 3.84
CA GLU A 10 18.61 -9.35 2.78
C GLU A 10 17.97 -10.74 2.91
N GLU A 11 17.73 -11.19 4.15
CA GLU A 11 17.05 -12.45 4.45
C GLU A 11 15.59 -12.23 4.85
N ASN A 12 14.69 -12.93 4.17
CA ASN A 12 13.24 -12.95 4.41
C ASN A 12 12.63 -11.54 4.62
N PRO A 13 12.74 -10.66 3.59
CA PRO A 13 12.24 -9.30 3.70
C PRO A 13 10.74 -9.29 3.95
N LEU A 14 10.29 -8.32 4.75
CA LEU A 14 8.86 -8.14 4.99
C LEU A 14 8.17 -7.78 3.67
N ALA A 15 7.16 -8.57 3.29
CA ALA A 15 6.25 -8.21 2.22
C ALA A 15 5.34 -7.05 2.70
N LEU A 16 5.40 -5.92 2.00
CA LEU A 16 4.58 -4.75 2.28
C LEU A 16 3.55 -4.58 1.17
N HIS A 17 2.28 -4.58 1.55
CA HIS A 17 1.21 -4.15 0.67
C HIS A 17 0.59 -2.88 1.26
N ALA A 18 0.70 -1.78 0.52
CA ALA A 18 0.21 -0.47 0.91
C ALA A 18 -0.87 -0.01 -0.07
N ILE A 19 -2.00 0.43 0.46
CA ILE A 19 -3.11 0.98 -0.31
C ILE A 19 -3.26 2.44 0.13
N ILE A 20 -3.15 3.35 -0.83
CA ILE A 20 -3.12 4.79 -0.59
C ILE A 20 -4.28 5.42 -1.36
N GLU A 21 -5.01 6.32 -0.72
CA GLU A 21 -5.98 7.16 -1.43
C GLU A 21 -5.25 8.27 -2.18
N GLU A 22 -5.63 8.52 -3.43
CA GLU A 22 -5.07 9.58 -4.28
C GLU A 22 -5.10 10.96 -3.58
N SER A 23 -6.19 11.29 -2.88
CA SER A 23 -6.30 12.56 -2.16
C SER A 23 -5.21 12.74 -1.08
N ALA A 24 -4.69 11.65 -0.52
CA ALA A 24 -3.60 11.68 0.44
C ALA A 24 -2.27 12.08 -0.23
N LEU A 25 -2.05 11.72 -1.50
CA LEU A 25 -0.88 12.11 -2.28
C LEU A 25 -0.92 13.59 -2.69
N HIS A 26 -2.11 14.18 -2.78
CA HIS A 26 -2.30 15.60 -3.10
C HIS A 26 -2.39 16.51 -1.88
N ARG A 27 -2.50 15.95 -0.67
CA ARG A 27 -2.61 16.75 0.55
C ARG A 27 -1.26 17.42 0.83
N PRO A 28 -1.19 18.76 0.86
CA PRO A 28 0.08 19.45 1.04
C PRO A 28 0.65 19.15 2.43
N VAL A 29 1.88 18.63 2.46
CA VAL A 29 2.69 18.41 3.66
C VAL A 29 4.07 19.00 3.41
N GLY A 30 4.38 20.09 4.11
CA GLY A 30 5.62 20.84 3.85
C GLY A 30 5.55 21.62 2.54
N ASP A 31 6.70 21.81 1.90
CA ASP A 31 6.84 22.53 0.64
C ASP A 31 6.79 21.60 -0.59
N ALA A 32 6.92 22.17 -1.79
CA ALA A 32 6.86 21.42 -3.03
C ALA A 32 7.99 20.39 -3.19
N ASP A 33 9.18 20.69 -2.66
CA ASP A 33 10.33 19.79 -2.71
C ASP A 33 10.13 18.59 -1.78
N VAL A 34 9.55 18.82 -0.59
CA VAL A 34 9.14 17.75 0.33
C VAL A 34 8.10 16.84 -0.33
N MET A 35 7.06 17.42 -0.95
CA MET A 35 6.02 16.63 -1.63
C MET A 35 6.61 15.79 -2.78
N LYS A 36 7.50 16.38 -3.58
CA LYS A 36 8.19 15.68 -4.67
C LYS A 36 9.03 14.51 -4.13
N GLY A 37 9.83 14.75 -3.09
CA GLY A 37 10.66 13.71 -2.47
C GLY A 37 9.84 12.56 -1.88
N GLN A 38 8.66 12.83 -1.32
CA GLN A 38 7.75 11.78 -0.84
C GLN A 38 7.24 10.89 -1.99
N LEU A 39 6.87 11.48 -3.13
CA LEU A 39 6.43 10.72 -4.30
C LEU A 39 7.56 9.91 -4.92
N GLU A 40 8.76 10.49 -5.05
CA GLU A 40 9.95 9.78 -5.50
C GLU A 40 10.27 8.58 -4.60
N HIS A 41 10.19 8.76 -3.28
CA HIS A 41 10.40 7.67 -2.34
C HIS A 41 9.36 6.54 -2.47
N LEU A 42 8.08 6.88 -2.71
CA LEU A 42 7.04 5.87 -2.95
C LEU A 42 7.31 5.07 -4.24
N LEU A 43 7.81 5.72 -5.28
CA LEU A 43 8.20 5.05 -6.53
C LEU A 43 9.40 4.11 -6.32
N GLU A 44 10.42 4.56 -5.59
CA GLU A 44 11.58 3.73 -5.24
C GLU A 44 11.18 2.49 -4.42
N LEU A 45 10.26 2.64 -3.48
CA LEU A 45 9.73 1.53 -2.69
C LEU A 45 8.92 0.58 -3.56
N GLY A 46 8.00 1.08 -4.39
CA GLY A 46 7.18 0.25 -5.28
C GLY A 46 7.95 -0.48 -6.39
N ALA A 47 9.20 -0.09 -6.66
CA ALA A 47 10.08 -0.81 -7.59
C ALA A 47 10.66 -2.10 -6.98
N ARG A 48 10.49 -2.34 -5.67
CA ARG A 48 11.01 -3.53 -4.99
C ARG A 48 10.09 -4.73 -5.18
N PRO A 49 10.64 -5.95 -5.31
CA PRO A 49 9.83 -7.15 -5.53
C PRO A 49 8.97 -7.56 -4.33
N ASN A 50 9.26 -7.04 -3.14
CA ASN A 50 8.53 -7.33 -1.89
C ASN A 50 7.59 -6.19 -1.46
N VAL A 51 7.36 -5.20 -2.32
CA VAL A 51 6.52 -4.03 -2.00
C VAL A 51 5.51 -3.78 -3.11
N ASP A 52 4.23 -3.84 -2.76
CA ASP A 52 3.12 -3.45 -3.63
C ASP A 52 2.50 -2.15 -3.11
N VAL A 53 2.46 -1.13 -3.97
CA VAL A 53 1.79 0.15 -3.70
C VAL A 53 0.62 0.31 -4.66
N GLN A 54 -0.59 0.34 -4.12
CA GLN A 54 -1.81 0.57 -4.88
C GLN A 54 -2.40 1.93 -4.54
N VAL A 55 -2.77 2.70 -5.57
CA VAL A 55 -3.47 3.98 -5.39
C VAL A 55 -4.94 3.81 -5.76
N ILE A 56 -5.84 4.16 -4.83
CA ILE A 56 -7.27 4.26 -5.10
C ILE A 56 -7.58 5.69 -5.49
N ARG A 57 -8.21 5.88 -6.65
CA ARG A 57 -8.60 7.20 -7.15
C ARG A 57 -9.69 7.80 -6.27
N THR A 58 -9.62 9.11 -6.05
CA THR A 58 -10.60 9.83 -5.22
C THR A 58 -12.01 9.77 -5.82
N GLU A 59 -12.13 9.64 -7.15
CA GLU A 59 -13.41 9.51 -7.86
C GLU A 59 -14.19 8.22 -7.55
N VAL A 60 -13.55 7.21 -6.96
CA VAL A 60 -14.17 5.91 -6.63
C VAL A 60 -15.16 6.03 -5.46
N GLY A 61 -15.13 7.11 -4.68
CA GLY A 61 -16.04 7.34 -3.56
C GLY A 61 -15.71 6.45 -2.34
N VAL A 62 -16.70 6.15 -1.50
CA VAL A 62 -16.48 5.37 -0.26
C VAL A 62 -15.96 3.98 -0.59
N HIS A 63 -14.77 3.67 -0.08
CA HIS A 63 -14.13 2.37 -0.16
C HIS A 63 -13.66 1.96 1.23
N SER A 64 -13.25 0.70 1.39
CA SER A 64 -12.85 0.17 2.70
C SER A 64 -11.79 1.05 3.41
N ALA A 65 -10.99 1.83 2.64
CA ALA A 65 -9.89 2.76 3.09
C ALA A 65 -10.38 3.94 3.89
N THR A 66 -11.66 4.21 3.78
CA THR A 66 -12.31 5.31 4.46
C THR A 66 -12.70 4.94 5.90
N THR A 67 -12.90 3.66 6.22
CA THR A 67 -13.44 3.20 7.51
C THR A 67 -12.42 2.57 8.47
N GLY A 68 -11.14 2.49 8.09
CA GLY A 68 -10.06 1.98 8.93
C GLY A 68 -10.00 0.47 9.11
N SER A 69 -10.93 -0.29 8.51
CA SER A 69 -10.91 -1.75 8.45
C SER A 69 -10.58 -2.20 7.03
N PHE A 70 -9.47 -2.93 6.84
CA PHE A 70 -9.10 -3.53 5.54
C PHE A 70 -9.13 -5.03 5.56
N VAL A 71 -9.80 -5.57 4.55
CA VAL A 71 -9.39 -6.83 3.94
C VAL A 71 -8.53 -6.44 2.72
N PRO A 72 -7.31 -6.99 2.57
CA PRO A 72 -6.50 -6.73 1.38
C PRO A 72 -7.33 -7.11 0.13
N PRO A 73 -7.45 -6.22 -0.87
CA PRO A 73 -8.13 -6.54 -2.12
C PRO A 73 -7.40 -7.70 -2.81
N ARG A 74 -8.18 -8.61 -3.39
CA ARG A 74 -7.64 -9.72 -4.19
C ARG A 74 -7.10 -9.15 -5.50
N LEU A 75 -5.78 -9.10 -5.64
CA LEU A 75 -5.10 -8.73 -6.87
C LEU A 75 -5.03 -9.93 -7.84
N PRO A 76 -4.92 -9.69 -9.17
CA PRO A 76 -4.56 -10.72 -10.12
C PRO A 76 -3.22 -11.35 -9.72
N ASP A 77 -3.25 -12.68 -9.67
CA ASP A 77 -2.27 -13.55 -9.04
C ASP A 77 -0.82 -13.25 -9.47
N ARG A 78 -0.01 -12.80 -8.51
CA ARG A 78 1.44 -12.90 -8.54
C ARG A 78 1.89 -13.75 -7.33
N ALA A 79 1.43 -14.99 -7.32
CA ALA A 79 1.79 -16.05 -6.37
C ALA A 79 1.43 -15.76 -4.90
N TYR A 80 0.15 -15.87 -4.55
CA TYR A 80 -0.25 -16.14 -3.17
C TYR A 80 -1.09 -17.42 -3.09
N GLY A 81 -0.67 -18.39 -2.28
CA GLY A 81 -1.35 -19.68 -2.08
C GLY A 81 -2.80 -19.54 -1.57
N PRO A 82 -3.59 -20.63 -1.58
CA PRO A 82 -5.04 -20.55 -1.45
C PRO A 82 -5.48 -19.95 -0.11
N SER A 83 -6.27 -18.88 -0.18
CA SER A 83 -6.92 -18.23 0.97
C SER A 83 -7.91 -19.18 1.66
N PRO A 84 -8.08 -19.11 3.00
CA PRO A 84 -9.20 -19.74 3.68
C PRO A 84 -10.54 -19.21 3.13
N PRO A 85 -11.61 -20.02 3.16
CA PRO A 85 -12.90 -19.65 2.61
C PRO A 85 -13.46 -18.42 3.35
N ALA A 86 -13.85 -17.42 2.56
CA ALA A 86 -14.54 -16.25 3.08
C ALA A 86 -15.81 -16.69 3.83
N LEU A 87 -15.92 -16.29 5.09
CA LEU A 87 -17.17 -16.39 5.86
C LEU A 87 -18.18 -15.45 5.21
N ASN A 88 -18.99 -15.99 4.31
CA ASN A 88 -20.26 -15.40 3.93
C ASN A 88 -21.28 -15.71 5.04
N GLY A 89 -21.86 -14.67 5.63
CA GLY A 89 -23.10 -14.82 6.41
C GLY A 89 -23.33 -13.76 7.48
N LEU A 90 -24.32 -12.90 7.18
CA LEU A 90 -25.05 -11.95 8.03
C LEU A 90 -24.45 -10.55 8.24
#